data_AF-A0A8S2T2G6-F1
#
_entry.id   AF-A0A8S2T2G6-F1
#
_cell.length_a   1.000
_cell.length_b   1.000
_cell.length_c   1.000
_cell.angle_alpha   90.00
_cell.angle_beta   90.00
_cell.angle_gamma   90.00
#
_symmetry.space_group_name_H-M   'P 1'
#
loop_
_entity.id
_entity.type
_entity.pdbx_description
1 polymer ?
#
loop_
_entity_poly.entity_id
_entity_poly.type
_entity_poly.pdbx_seq_one_letter_code
_entity_poly.pdbx_strand_id
1 'polypeptide(L)' 'IHFSQLVWKNCKKLGVGHAYTGHTLYIVAFYKPPGNIRGQFDINVGCNSSNEQNPAKR' A
#
# COMPACT_ATOMS: atom_id res chain seq x y z
N ILE A 1 5.34 -10.66 -2.92
CA ILE A 1 4.21 -9.79 -3.37
C ILE A 1 3.28 -9.31 -2.24
N HIS A 2 3.75 -9.22 -0.99
CA HIS A 2 2.95 -8.66 0.12
C HIS A 2 3.33 -7.21 0.45
N PHE A 3 4.63 -6.89 0.42
CA PHE A 3 5.15 -5.56 0.75
C PHE A 3 4.54 -4.44 -0.10
N SER A 4 4.50 -4.59 -1.42
CA SER A 4 4.00 -3.56 -2.36
C SER A 4 2.54 -3.18 -2.12
N GLN A 5 1.72 -4.10 -1.62
CA GLN A 5 0.32 -3.81 -1.26
C GLN A 5 0.23 -2.96 0.01
N LEU A 6 1.12 -3.18 0.97
CA LEU A 6 1.17 -2.42 2.22
C LEU A 6 1.58 -0.97 1.98
N VAL A 7 2.50 -0.72 1.06
CA VAL A 7 3.00 0.61 0.73
C VAL A 7 2.28 1.27 -0.45
N TRP A 8 1.18 0.70 -0.93
CA TRP A 8 0.49 1.15 -2.13
C TRP A 8 -0.17 2.52 -1.92
N LYS A 9 0.38 3.58 -2.53
CA LYS A 9 -0.05 4.99 -2.37
C LYS A 9 -1.56 5.20 -2.54
N ASN A 10 -2.17 4.52 -3.52
CA ASN A 10 -3.60 4.66 -3.80
C ASN A 10 -4.51 3.81 -2.90
N CYS A 11 -3.99 2.90 -2.07
CA CYS A 11 -4.79 2.17 -1.11
C CYS A 11 -5.16 3.09 0.06
N LYS A 12 -6.46 3.23 0.38
CA LYS A 12 -6.96 4.21 1.36
C LYS A 12 -7.61 3.59 2.58
N LYS A 13 -7.94 2.30 2.53
CA LYS A 13 -8.63 1.58 3.60
C LYS A 13 -7.96 0.22 3.80
N LEU A 14 -7.75 -0.11 5.07
CA LEU A 14 -7.20 -1.38 5.52
C LEU A 14 -8.19 -1.99 6.51
N GLY A 15 -8.54 -3.25 6.30
CA GLY A 15 -9.22 -4.08 7.30
C GLY A 15 -8.35 -5.26 7.66
N VAL A 16 -8.13 -5.53 8.94
CA VAL A 16 -7.34 -6.67 9.41
C VAL A 16 -8.20 -7.52 10.33
N GLY A 17 -8.26 -8.81 10.05
CA GLY A 17 -8.89 -9.82 10.90
C GLY A 17 -7.86 -10.86 11.31
N HIS A 18 -8.05 -11.44 12.49
CA HIS A 18 -7.22 -12.56 12.94
C HIS A 18 -8.06 -13.67 13.55
N ALA A 19 -7.53 -14.89 13.53
CA ALA A 19 -8.13 -16.04 14.18
C ALA A 19 -7.03 -16.97 14.70
N TYR A 20 -7.27 -17.61 15.84
CA TYR A 20 -6.37 -18.60 16.42
C TYR A 20 -6.95 -20.00 16.26
N THR A 21 -6.10 -20.99 15.96
CA THR A 21 -6.40 -22.41 16.14
C THR A 21 -5.20 -23.11 16.74
N GLY A 22 -5.37 -23.71 17.93
CA GLY A 22 -4.25 -24.28 18.69
C GLY A 22 -3.13 -23.26 18.91
N HIS A 23 -1.95 -23.51 18.32
CA HIS A 23 -0.77 -22.63 18.36
C HIS A 23 -0.57 -21.79 17.09
N THR A 24 -1.54 -21.77 16.18
CA THR A 24 -1.44 -21.06 14.90
C THR A 24 -2.30 -19.81 14.90
N LEU A 25 -1.67 -18.68 14.55
CA LEU A 25 -2.33 -17.39 14.31
C LEU A 25 -2.51 -17.18 12.81
N TYR A 26 -3.76 -17.04 12.36
CA TYR A 26 -4.09 -16.59 11.02
C TYR A 26 -4.38 -15.10 11.04
N ILE A 27 -3.78 -14.38 10.09
CA ILE A 27 -4.01 -12.94 9.89
C ILE A 27 -4.44 -12.75 8.45
N VAL A 28 -5.55 -12.06 8.24
CA VAL A 28 -6.07 -11.69 6.92
C VAL A 28 -6.16 -10.18 6.85
N ALA A 29 -5.63 -9.60 5.77
CA ALA A 29 -5.69 -8.17 5.51
C ALA A 29 -6.42 -7.89 4.19
N PHE A 30 -7.41 -7.00 4.24
CA PHE A 30 -8.14 -6.47 3.09
C PHE A 30 -7.72 -5.04 2.82
N TYR A 31 -7.51 -4.71 1.54
CA TYR A 31 -7.04 -3.42 1.07
C TYR A 31 -8.05 -2.82 0.08
N LYS A 32 -8.41 -1.55 0.23
CA LYS A 32 -9.34 -0.86 -0.68
C LYS A 32 -8.90 0.59 -0.96
N PRO A 33 -8.81 1.02 -2.23
CA PRO A 33 -8.77 0.21 -3.46
C PRO A 33 -7.64 -0.83 -3.46
N PRO A 34 -7.78 -1.95 -4.20
CA PRO A 34 -6.75 -2.97 -4.27
C PRO A 34 -5.48 -2.43 -4.93
N GLY A 35 -4.32 -2.92 -4.50
CA GLY A 35 -3.01 -2.59 -5.06
C GLY A 35 -2.43 -3.72 -5.91
N ASN A 36 -1.11 -3.72 -6.09
CA ASN A 36 -0.37 -4.69 -6.90
C ASN A 36 -0.86 -4.80 -8.34
N ILE A 37 -1.35 -3.70 -8.91
CA ILE A 37 -1.83 -3.64 -10.28
C ILE A 37 -0.63 -3.52 -11.22
N ARG A 38 -0.51 -4.45 -12.17
CA ARG A 38 0.58 -4.47 -13.16
C ARG A 38 0.59 -3.14 -13.94
N GLY A 39 1.76 -2.53 -14.09
CA GLY A 39 1.92 -1.23 -14.75
C GLY A 39 1.63 -0.01 -13.86
N GLN A 40 1.29 -0.19 -12.58
CA GLN A 40 1.03 0.92 -11.65
C GLN A 40 2.02 0.98 -10.47
N PHE A 41 3.08 0.18 -10.50
CA PHE A 41 4.03 0.11 -9.38
C PHE A 41 4.81 1.42 -9.23
N ASP A 42 5.28 2.04 -10.31
CA ASP A 42 6.11 3.26 -10.27
C ASP A 42 5.41 4.46 -9.61
N ILE A 43 4.08 4.53 -9.75
CA ILE A 43 3.28 5.61 -9.16
C ILE A 43 2.76 5.28 -7.75
N ASN A 44 2.80 4.00 -7.33
CA ASN A 44 2.21 3.53 -6.08
C ASN A 44 3.21 2.99 -5.06
N VAL A 45 4.40 2.58 -5.46
CA VAL A 45 5.46 2.03 -4.61
C VAL A 45 6.66 2.97 -4.72
N GLY A 46 6.93 3.69 -3.63
CA GLY A 46 7.82 4.85 -3.71
C GLY A 46 9.28 4.53 -4.00
N CYS A 47 9.89 5.37 -4.85
CA CYS A 47 11.21 5.93 -4.63
C CYS A 47 11.00 7.45 -4.58
N ASN A 48 11.05 8.06 -3.41
CA ASN A 48 10.75 9.47 -3.22
C ASN A 48 11.85 10.33 -3.86
N SER A 49 11.69 10.68 -5.14
CA SER A 49 12.31 11.84 -5.78
C SER A 49 11.48 13.08 -5.46
N SER A 50 11.41 13.44 -4.18
CA SER A 50 10.98 14.80 -3.81
C SER A 50 12.18 15.72 -3.92
N ASN A 51 12.42 16.23 -5.13
CA ASN A 51 12.79 17.62 -5.33
C ASN A 51 12.39 18.10 -6.73
N GLU A 52 11.82 19.31 -6.75
CA GLU A 52 11.73 20.23 -7.89
C GLU A 52 10.52 20.13 -8.85
N GLN A 53 9.44 20.83 -8.49
CA GLN A 53 8.86 21.94 -9.29
C GLN A 53 7.57 22.46 -8.62
N ASN A 54 7.70 23.54 -7.85
CA ASN A 54 6.58 24.49 -7.67
C ASN A 54 7.08 25.91 -7.98
N PRO A 55 7.04 26.37 -9.25
CA PRO A 55 7.30 27.75 -9.58
C PRO A 55 5.99 28.56 -9.51
N ALA A 56 5.44 28.79 -8.32
CA ALA A 56 4.48 29.89 -8.07
C ALA A 56 4.11 30.00 -6.59
N LYS A 57 4.97 30.65 -5.80
CA LYS A 57 4.49 31.53 -4.72
C LYS A 57 4.72 32.96 -5.20
N ARG A 58 3.64 33.62 -5.63
CA ARG A 58 3.50 35.07 -5.56
C ARG A 58 2.75 35.38 -4.26
#